data_AF-A0A1G3X6M7-F1
#
_entry.id   AF-A0A1G3X6M7-F1
#
_cell.length_a   1.000
_cell.length_b   1.000
_cell.length_c   1.000
_cell.angle_alpha   90.00
_cell.angle_beta   90.00
_cell.angle_gamma   90.00
#
_symmetry.space_group_name_H-M   'P 1'
#
loop_
_entity.id
_entity.type
_entity.pdbx_description
1 polymer ?
#
loop_
_entity_poly.entity_id
_entity_poly.type
_entity_poly.pdbx_seq_one_letter_code
_entity_poly.pdbx_strand_id
1 'polypeptide(L)'
;MARVQHAKEANKKIQPKDQKGNTQSKGKQELAKTAAKREPSKNEIMFFRLGMSIIALALITVAIIFTVEYFMNKEEEPGVFDDYISITAADLQYLTGYDDNSGVYGDFTYFAGQESYEELFELINTNTEIYIFFYSSSNLNDEVVNAIKEADLEGKAFFIVDLDTEAANLTGANYDHLNLDLERTNLLVTFDVELQEFTIELRVVDIVRELGRI
;
A
#
# COMPACT_ATOMS: atom_id res chain seq x y z
N MET A 1 1.05 15.92 96.00
CA MET A 1 1.86 16.56 94.94
C MET A 1 3.29 16.05 95.11
N ALA A 2 4.15 15.79 94.11
CA ALA A 2 4.05 15.58 92.65
C ALA A 2 5.35 14.79 92.25
N ARG A 3 5.55 13.96 91.20
CA ARG A 3 5.02 13.68 89.84
C ARG A 3 6.10 14.03 88.76
N VAL A 4 6.30 13.15 87.77
CA VAL A 4 6.91 13.35 86.41
C VAL A 4 8.43 13.10 86.15
N GLN A 5 8.69 12.06 85.31
CA GLN A 5 9.63 11.82 84.17
C GLN A 5 10.94 12.63 83.89
N HIS A 6 11.96 11.95 83.30
CA HIS A 6 12.58 12.15 81.95
C HIS A 6 13.68 11.06 81.66
N ALA A 7 13.85 10.46 80.46
CA ALA A 7 14.67 10.83 79.26
C ALA A 7 16.20 10.99 79.51
N LYS A 8 17.20 10.66 78.64
CA LYS A 8 17.37 10.24 77.20
C LYS A 8 18.78 9.54 77.07
N GLU A 9 19.46 9.09 75.99
CA GLU A 9 19.35 9.01 74.50
C GLU A 9 20.13 7.75 73.93
N ALA A 10 21.01 7.85 72.89
CA ALA A 10 21.57 6.70 72.10
C ALA A 10 22.89 6.97 71.31
N ASN A 11 23.49 5.92 70.67
CA ASN A 11 23.98 5.83 69.24
C ASN A 11 25.34 5.06 68.95
N LYS A 12 25.46 4.50 67.73
CA LYS A 12 26.67 4.08 66.91
C LYS A 12 27.55 2.82 67.19
N LYS A 13 27.37 1.82 66.30
CA LYS A 13 28.34 1.18 65.33
C LYS A 13 29.47 0.16 65.73
N ILE A 14 29.80 -0.68 64.72
CA ILE A 14 31.02 -1.52 64.45
C ILE A 14 30.99 -3.04 64.82
N GLN A 15 31.35 -3.90 63.83
CA GLN A 15 31.85 -5.28 63.98
C GLN A 15 33.39 -5.28 63.72
N PRO A 16 34.20 -6.21 64.27
CA PRO A 16 34.62 -7.37 63.45
C PRO A 16 35.08 -8.67 64.17
N LYS A 17 35.07 -9.78 63.40
CA LYS A 17 36.00 -10.94 63.38
C LYS A 17 36.13 -11.97 64.53
N ASP A 18 36.02 -13.24 64.10
CA ASP A 18 36.89 -14.40 64.33
C ASP A 18 37.37 -14.79 65.75
N GLN A 19 36.99 -16.01 66.19
CA GLN A 19 38.00 -17.05 66.46
C GLN A 19 37.47 -18.49 66.41
N LYS A 20 38.42 -19.45 66.33
CA LYS A 20 38.25 -20.82 65.80
C LYS A 20 37.84 -21.84 66.87
N GLY A 21 37.08 -22.87 66.45
CA GLY A 21 36.96 -24.16 67.13
C GLY A 21 36.82 -25.28 66.10
N ASN A 22 37.78 -26.21 66.04
CA ASN A 22 37.89 -27.19 64.95
C ASN A 22 37.94 -28.63 65.44
N THR A 23 36.97 -29.45 65.04
CA THR A 23 37.16 -30.87 64.68
C THR A 23 36.00 -31.38 63.84
N GLN A 24 36.29 -31.88 62.63
CA GLN A 24 35.34 -32.64 61.82
C GLN A 24 35.81 -34.10 61.75
N SER A 25 34.95 -35.04 62.14
CA SER A 25 35.13 -36.48 61.88
C SER A 25 33.85 -37.05 61.27
N LYS A 26 33.97 -37.85 60.21
CA LYS A 26 32.84 -38.25 59.34
C LYS A 26 32.34 -39.65 59.68
N GLY A 27 31.01 -39.81 59.76
CA GLY A 27 30.37 -41.05 60.24
C GLY A 27 29.12 -41.51 59.46
N LYS A 28 29.04 -41.22 58.16
CA LYS A 28 28.01 -41.72 57.20
C LYS A 28 26.53 -41.67 57.63
N GLN A 29 25.79 -40.70 57.09
CA GLN A 29 24.51 -41.04 56.45
C GLN A 29 24.31 -40.14 55.23
N GLU A 30 24.02 -40.75 54.07
CA GLU A 30 23.72 -39.99 52.86
C GLU A 30 22.32 -39.39 52.97
N LEU A 31 22.23 -38.06 53.00
CA LEU A 31 20.99 -37.32 52.83
C LEU A 31 20.94 -36.63 51.47
N ALA A 32 21.31 -37.39 50.43
CA ALA A 32 20.70 -37.24 49.13
C ALA A 32 19.20 -37.54 49.28
N LYS A 33 18.42 -36.50 49.63
CA LYS A 33 16.95 -36.57 49.62
C LYS A 33 16.51 -36.68 48.18
N THR A 34 16.49 -37.90 47.65
CA THR A 34 15.80 -38.23 46.41
C THR A 34 14.34 -37.81 46.59
N ALA A 35 13.96 -36.69 45.99
CA ALA A 35 12.59 -36.23 46.07
C ALA A 35 11.71 -37.31 45.45
N ALA A 36 10.84 -37.93 46.25
CA ALA A 36 9.90 -38.91 45.74
C ALA A 36 9.12 -38.25 44.60
N LYS A 37 9.00 -38.94 43.45
CA LYS A 37 8.16 -38.47 42.34
C LYS A 37 6.72 -38.39 42.84
N ARG A 38 6.30 -37.18 43.25
CA ARG A 38 4.95 -36.88 43.67
C ARG A 38 4.06 -36.95 42.45
N GLU A 39 3.27 -38.00 42.33
CA GLU A 39 2.26 -38.10 41.27
C GLU A 39 1.29 -36.91 41.38
N PRO A 40 0.96 -36.23 40.27
CA PRO A 40 0.02 -35.12 40.29
C PRO A 40 -1.35 -35.55 40.81
N SER A 41 -1.93 -34.79 41.73
CA SER A 41 -3.29 -35.04 42.21
C SER A 41 -4.31 -34.84 41.09
N LYS A 42 -5.50 -35.45 41.24
CA LYS A 42 -6.60 -35.32 40.27
C LYS A 42 -6.94 -33.86 39.94
N ASN A 43 -6.82 -32.96 40.91
CA ASN A 43 -7.07 -31.54 40.74
C ASN A 43 -5.93 -30.86 39.96
N GLU A 44 -4.66 -31.14 40.29
CA GLU A 44 -3.49 -30.64 39.53
C GLU A 44 -3.54 -31.11 38.06
N ILE A 45 -3.96 -32.35 37.79
CA ILE A 45 -4.20 -32.86 36.43
C ILE A 45 -5.35 -32.11 35.72
N MET A 46 -6.43 -31.83 36.43
CA MET A 46 -7.59 -31.11 35.87
C MET A 46 -7.23 -29.65 35.52
N PHE A 47 -6.49 -28.96 36.39
CA PHE A 47 -5.98 -27.61 36.11
C PHE A 47 -4.96 -27.60 34.98
N PHE A 48 -4.07 -28.61 34.90
CA PHE A 48 -3.12 -28.74 33.78
C PHE A 48 -3.86 -28.90 32.44
N ARG A 49 -4.89 -29.77 32.38
CA ARG A 49 -5.73 -29.93 31.19
C ARG A 49 -6.46 -28.63 30.82
N LEU A 50 -7.05 -27.94 31.79
CA LEU A 50 -7.75 -26.67 31.56
C LEU A 50 -6.80 -25.58 31.02
N GLY A 51 -5.60 -25.47 31.59
CA GLY A 51 -4.55 -24.56 31.13
C GLY A 51 -4.11 -24.88 29.70
N MET A 52 -3.87 -26.15 29.37
CA MET A 52 -3.54 -26.59 28.01
C MET A 52 -4.66 -26.27 27.01
N SER A 53 -5.94 -26.44 27.38
CA SER A 53 -7.07 -26.05 26.52
C SER A 53 -7.14 -24.54 26.27
N ILE A 54 -6.84 -23.71 27.28
CA ILE A 54 -6.80 -22.24 27.14
C ILE A 54 -5.64 -21.83 26.22
N ILE A 55 -4.47 -22.44 26.37
CA ILE A 55 -3.30 -22.20 25.49
C ILE A 55 -3.62 -22.62 24.05
N ALA A 56 -4.25 -23.78 23.85
CA ALA A 56 -4.64 -24.25 22.52
C ALA A 56 -5.67 -23.31 21.86
N LEU A 57 -6.67 -22.83 22.61
CA LEU A 57 -7.63 -21.83 22.12
C LEU A 57 -6.94 -20.51 21.76
N ALA A 58 -6.02 -20.01 22.59
CA ALA A 58 -5.27 -18.79 22.29
C ALA A 58 -4.44 -18.93 21.00
N LEU A 59 -3.77 -20.06 20.80
CA LEU A 59 -3.02 -20.34 19.57
C LEU A 59 -3.93 -20.44 18.33
N ILE A 60 -5.11 -21.04 18.46
CA ILE A 60 -6.10 -21.10 17.37
C ILE A 60 -6.61 -19.69 17.02
N THR A 61 -6.96 -18.87 18.01
CA THR A 61 -7.41 -17.49 17.78
C THR A 61 -6.31 -16.65 17.13
N VAL A 62 -5.07 -16.75 17.58
CA VAL A 62 -3.92 -16.04 16.98
C VAL A 62 -3.67 -16.51 15.54
N ALA A 63 -3.76 -17.81 15.26
CA ALA A 63 -3.63 -18.33 13.89
C ALA A 63 -4.77 -17.86 12.97
N ILE A 64 -6.01 -17.77 13.48
CA ILE A 64 -7.13 -17.20 12.73
C ILE A 64 -6.91 -15.71 12.45
N ILE A 65 -6.44 -14.93 13.43
CA ILE A 65 -6.12 -13.50 13.25
C ILE A 65 -5.07 -13.35 12.15
N PHE A 66 -3.92 -14.04 12.24
CA PHE A 66 -2.88 -13.99 11.20
C PHE A 66 -3.36 -14.48 9.83
N THR A 67 -4.29 -15.45 9.77
CA THR A 67 -4.86 -15.93 8.50
C THR A 67 -5.77 -14.87 7.89
N VAL A 68 -6.62 -14.22 8.69
CA VAL A 68 -7.48 -13.11 8.23
C VAL A 68 -6.62 -11.93 7.81
N GLU A 69 -5.62 -11.55 8.61
CA GLU A 69 -4.67 -10.48 8.31
C GLU A 69 -3.90 -10.76 7.01
N TYR A 70 -3.43 -11.99 6.78
CA TYR A 70 -2.76 -12.40 5.54
C TYR A 70 -3.65 -12.36 4.28
N PHE A 71 -4.96 -12.48 4.42
CA PHE A 71 -5.90 -12.42 3.29
C PHE A 71 -6.59 -11.05 3.12
N MET A 72 -6.68 -10.25 4.18
CA MET A 72 -7.30 -8.91 4.19
C MET A 72 -6.27 -7.79 4.00
N ASN A 73 -5.04 -7.96 4.52
CA ASN A 73 -3.89 -7.09 4.27
C ASN A 73 -3.03 -7.69 3.15
N LYS A 74 -3.67 -8.19 2.10
CA LYS A 74 -3.04 -8.09 0.79
C LYS A 74 -3.09 -6.62 0.44
N GLU A 75 -1.96 -5.95 0.61
CA GLU A 75 -1.70 -4.72 -0.14
C GLU A 75 -1.90 -5.09 -1.60
N GLU A 76 -2.89 -4.47 -2.26
CA GLU A 76 -3.04 -4.58 -3.70
C GLU A 76 -1.77 -3.97 -4.30
N GLU A 77 -1.02 -4.76 -5.08
CA GLU A 77 0.20 -4.25 -5.71
C GLU A 77 -0.24 -3.07 -6.60
N PRO A 78 0.27 -1.84 -6.35
CA PRO A 78 -0.24 -0.66 -7.04
C PRO A 78 -0.08 -0.86 -8.54
N GLY A 79 -1.16 -0.63 -9.27
CA GLY A 79 -1.19 -0.77 -10.71
C GLY A 79 -0.13 0.12 -11.34
N VAL A 80 0.40 -0.34 -12.49
CA VAL A 80 1.63 0.22 -13.08
C VAL A 80 1.52 1.71 -13.39
N PHE A 81 0.29 2.25 -13.49
CA PHE A 81 -0.01 3.66 -13.71
C PHE A 81 -1.04 4.24 -12.72
N ASP A 82 -1.19 3.70 -11.50
CA ASP A 82 -2.16 4.20 -10.51
C ASP A 82 -1.89 5.66 -10.07
N ASP A 83 -0.64 6.12 -10.22
CA ASP A 83 -0.22 7.51 -9.95
C ASP A 83 -0.59 8.51 -11.08
N TYR A 84 -1.31 8.08 -12.12
CA TYR A 84 -1.63 8.88 -13.31
C TYR A 84 -3.15 9.02 -13.53
N ILE A 85 -3.57 10.11 -14.18
CA ILE A 85 -4.98 10.40 -14.45
C ILE A 85 -5.51 9.46 -15.55
N SER A 86 -6.28 8.46 -15.13
CA SER A 86 -6.99 7.52 -16.00
C SER A 86 -8.35 8.09 -16.45
N ILE A 87 -8.67 7.96 -17.73
CA ILE A 87 -9.91 8.46 -18.34
C ILE A 87 -10.65 7.33 -19.07
N THR A 88 -11.98 7.36 -19.02
CA THR A 88 -12.83 6.38 -19.73
C THR A 88 -13.01 6.75 -21.20
N ALA A 89 -13.58 5.84 -22.01
CA ALA A 89 -14.00 6.20 -23.36
C ALA A 89 -15.02 7.34 -23.39
N ALA A 90 -15.90 7.43 -22.38
CA ALA A 90 -16.88 8.51 -22.29
C ALA A 90 -16.21 9.87 -22.04
N ASP A 91 -15.18 9.92 -21.18
CA ASP A 91 -14.38 11.13 -20.97
C ASP A 91 -13.63 11.52 -22.24
N LEU A 92 -13.02 10.54 -22.92
CA LEU A 92 -12.35 10.74 -24.21
C LEU A 92 -13.30 11.34 -25.25
N GLN A 93 -14.57 10.94 -25.27
CA GLN A 93 -15.57 11.52 -26.19
C GLN A 93 -15.80 13.03 -25.92
N TYR A 94 -15.79 13.48 -24.66
CA TYR A 94 -15.86 14.92 -24.35
C TYR A 94 -14.52 15.63 -24.57
N LEU A 95 -13.39 14.92 -24.43
CA LEU A 95 -12.05 15.45 -24.65
C LEU A 95 -11.72 15.67 -26.14
N THR A 96 -12.19 14.78 -27.03
CA THR A 96 -11.80 14.79 -28.46
C THR A 96 -12.96 14.79 -29.44
N GLY A 97 -14.22 14.63 -29.01
CA GLY A 97 -15.37 14.56 -29.92
C GLY A 97 -15.63 15.88 -30.66
N TYR A 98 -16.05 15.79 -31.93
CA TYR A 98 -16.36 16.95 -32.77
C TYR A 98 -17.78 17.48 -32.52
N ASP A 99 -17.92 18.80 -32.35
CA ASP A 99 -19.23 19.48 -32.33
C ASP A 99 -19.50 20.20 -33.65
N ASP A 100 -20.50 19.71 -34.40
CA ASP A 100 -21.00 20.32 -35.64
C ASP A 100 -21.48 21.78 -35.49
N ASN A 101 -21.81 22.24 -34.27
CA ASN A 101 -22.35 23.58 -34.03
C ASN A 101 -21.26 24.66 -33.88
N SER A 102 -20.16 24.34 -33.17
CA SER A 102 -19.00 25.22 -32.97
C SER A 102 -17.90 24.99 -34.01
N GLY A 103 -17.82 23.80 -34.59
CA GLY A 103 -16.83 23.43 -35.61
C GLY A 103 -15.45 23.07 -35.06
N VAL A 104 -15.39 22.64 -33.79
CA VAL A 104 -14.15 22.23 -33.09
C VAL A 104 -14.33 20.88 -32.41
N TYR A 105 -13.20 20.26 -32.08
CA TYR A 105 -13.08 19.07 -31.24
C TYR A 105 -12.91 19.46 -29.77
N GLY A 106 -13.60 18.74 -28.88
CA GLY A 106 -13.53 18.88 -27.43
C GLY A 106 -14.60 19.81 -26.84
N ASP A 107 -15.38 19.29 -25.90
CA ASP A 107 -16.21 20.06 -24.97
C ASP A 107 -15.63 19.95 -23.55
N PHE A 108 -14.61 20.76 -23.28
CA PHE A 108 -13.96 20.79 -21.98
C PHE A 108 -14.90 21.30 -20.86
N THR A 109 -16.06 21.88 -21.19
CA THR A 109 -17.02 22.36 -20.19
C THR A 109 -17.73 21.22 -19.47
N TYR A 110 -17.71 20.01 -20.04
CA TYR A 110 -18.18 18.78 -19.39
C TYR A 110 -17.54 18.53 -18.02
N PHE A 111 -16.22 18.74 -17.90
CA PHE A 111 -15.46 18.47 -16.68
C PHE A 111 -15.58 19.60 -15.63
N ALA A 112 -16.13 20.76 -16.00
CA ALA A 112 -16.12 21.96 -15.18
C ALA A 112 -16.97 21.82 -13.90
N GLY A 113 -16.32 21.88 -12.74
CA GLY A 113 -16.98 21.82 -11.43
C GLY A 113 -17.39 20.41 -10.97
N GLN A 114 -16.78 19.36 -11.53
CA GLN A 114 -16.87 18.01 -11.01
C GLN A 114 -15.66 17.70 -10.11
N GLU A 115 -15.87 17.40 -8.82
CA GLU A 115 -14.79 17.18 -7.83
C GLU A 115 -13.78 16.08 -8.26
N SER A 116 -14.23 15.07 -9.02
CA SER A 116 -13.39 13.97 -9.53
C SER A 116 -12.53 14.33 -10.75
N TYR A 117 -12.70 15.52 -11.33
CA TYR A 117 -12.03 15.96 -12.56
C TYR A 117 -11.36 17.34 -12.40
N GLU A 118 -11.22 17.90 -11.19
CA GLU A 118 -10.65 19.24 -10.99
C GLU A 118 -9.23 19.37 -11.58
N GLU A 119 -8.37 18.37 -11.35
CA GLU A 119 -7.00 18.34 -11.88
C GLU A 119 -6.97 18.17 -13.41
N LEU A 120 -7.76 17.23 -13.95
CA LEU A 120 -7.91 17.05 -15.40
C LEU A 120 -8.39 18.34 -16.07
N PHE A 121 -9.37 19.02 -15.47
CA PHE A 121 -9.92 20.27 -15.99
C PHE A 121 -8.90 21.42 -15.93
N GLU A 122 -8.05 21.50 -14.91
CA GLU A 122 -6.94 22.46 -14.88
C GLU A 122 -5.93 22.15 -16.00
N LEU A 123 -5.52 20.89 -16.18
CA LEU A 123 -4.54 20.48 -17.17
C LEU A 123 -4.97 20.75 -18.62
N ILE A 124 -6.21 20.40 -19.01
CA ILE A 124 -6.71 20.61 -20.38
C ILE A 124 -6.96 22.10 -20.72
N ASN A 125 -7.09 22.97 -19.73
CA ASN A 125 -7.23 24.41 -19.93
C ASN A 125 -5.89 25.18 -19.84
N THR A 126 -4.80 24.51 -19.46
CA THR A 126 -3.46 25.12 -19.30
C THR A 126 -2.44 24.63 -20.34
N ASN A 127 -2.68 23.48 -20.97
CA ASN A 127 -1.85 22.90 -22.02
C ASN A 127 -2.49 23.07 -23.42
N THR A 128 -1.67 23.33 -24.44
CA THR A 128 -2.10 23.36 -25.86
C THR A 128 -2.04 21.99 -26.52
N GLU A 129 -1.19 21.09 -26.01
CA GLU A 129 -1.04 19.71 -26.45
C GLU A 129 -1.60 18.78 -25.38
N ILE A 130 -2.50 17.87 -25.76
CA ILE A 130 -3.09 16.87 -24.88
C ILE A 130 -2.63 15.48 -25.32
N TYR A 131 -2.02 14.74 -24.41
CA TYR A 131 -1.43 13.43 -24.64
C TYR A 131 -2.29 12.35 -24.01
N ILE A 132 -2.71 11.36 -24.82
CA ILE A 132 -3.57 10.26 -24.39
C ILE A 132 -2.88 8.95 -24.74
N PHE A 133 -2.43 8.23 -23.71
CA PHE A 133 -1.73 6.96 -23.85
C PHE A 133 -2.67 5.77 -23.58
N PHE A 134 -2.93 4.99 -24.63
CA PHE A 134 -3.74 3.78 -24.55
C PHE A 134 -2.82 2.57 -24.33
N TYR A 135 -3.12 1.76 -23.32
CA TYR A 135 -2.34 0.58 -22.95
C TYR A 135 -3.23 -0.65 -22.71
N SER A 136 -2.69 -1.85 -22.88
CA SER A 136 -3.35 -3.10 -22.46
C SER A 136 -2.83 -3.49 -21.08
N SER A 137 -3.67 -3.44 -20.05
CA SER A 137 -3.27 -3.77 -18.67
C SER A 137 -2.76 -5.22 -18.51
N SER A 138 -3.20 -6.17 -19.34
CA SER A 138 -2.68 -7.55 -19.36
C SER A 138 -1.43 -7.76 -20.22
N ASN A 139 -1.02 -6.79 -21.04
CA ASN A 139 0.12 -6.91 -21.96
C ASN A 139 0.91 -5.59 -22.10
N LEU A 140 1.35 -5.09 -20.95
CA LEU A 140 2.18 -3.89 -20.81
C LEU A 140 3.52 -4.02 -21.54
N ASN A 141 4.07 -2.88 -21.98
CA ASN A 141 5.39 -2.81 -22.59
C ASN A 141 6.38 -2.11 -21.64
N ASP A 142 7.36 -2.85 -21.11
CA ASP A 142 8.35 -2.33 -20.17
C ASP A 142 9.13 -1.11 -20.69
N GLU A 143 9.39 -1.00 -22.00
CA GLU A 143 10.13 0.12 -22.59
C GLU A 143 9.30 1.42 -22.51
N VAL A 144 8.00 1.34 -22.81
CA VAL A 144 7.08 2.47 -22.69
C VAL A 144 6.77 2.80 -21.23
N VAL A 145 6.55 1.78 -20.38
CA VAL A 145 6.31 1.97 -18.93
C VAL A 145 7.47 2.71 -18.26
N ASN A 146 8.72 2.35 -18.58
CA ASN A 146 9.87 3.06 -18.04
C ASN A 146 9.99 4.47 -18.62
N ALA A 147 9.72 4.68 -19.92
CA ALA A 147 9.73 6.03 -20.52
C ALA A 147 8.69 6.97 -19.89
N ILE A 148 7.49 6.50 -19.58
CA ILE A 148 6.45 7.28 -18.88
C ILE A 148 6.86 7.62 -17.43
N LYS A 149 7.72 6.80 -16.81
CA LYS A 149 8.24 7.01 -15.45
C LYS A 149 9.54 7.83 -15.39
N GLU A 150 10.20 8.02 -16.53
CA GLU A 150 11.38 8.88 -16.69
C GLU A 150 11.05 10.25 -17.31
N ALA A 151 9.84 10.44 -17.87
CA ALA A 151 9.38 11.69 -18.47
C ALA A 151 8.93 12.74 -17.42
N ASP A 152 9.12 14.03 -17.74
CA ASP A 152 8.75 15.16 -16.88
C ASP A 152 7.29 15.58 -17.16
N LEU A 153 6.36 14.82 -16.56
CA LEU A 153 4.92 14.96 -16.78
C LEU A 153 4.23 15.92 -15.79
N GLU A 154 4.98 16.64 -14.93
CA GLU A 154 4.41 17.59 -13.96
C GLU A 154 3.72 18.77 -14.67
N GLY A 155 2.42 18.95 -14.42
CA GLY A 155 1.61 20.01 -15.04
C GLY A 155 1.25 19.78 -16.52
N LYS A 156 1.53 18.60 -17.07
CA LYS A 156 1.21 18.21 -18.46
C LYS A 156 -0.17 17.59 -18.55
N ALA A 157 -0.91 17.87 -19.63
CA ALA A 157 -2.15 17.16 -19.93
C ALA A 157 -1.86 15.75 -20.49
N PHE A 158 -1.38 14.85 -19.63
CA PHE A 158 -1.09 13.45 -19.93
C PHE A 158 -2.11 12.53 -19.24
N PHE A 159 -2.86 11.78 -20.05
CA PHE A 159 -3.95 10.91 -19.62
C PHE A 159 -3.71 9.47 -20.11
N ILE A 160 -4.24 8.50 -19.37
CA ILE A 160 -4.13 7.08 -19.72
C ILE A 160 -5.50 6.43 -19.96
N VAL A 161 -5.53 5.39 -20.80
CA VAL A 161 -6.74 4.58 -21.09
C VAL A 161 -6.38 3.10 -21.15
N ASP A 162 -7.00 2.27 -20.30
CA ASP A 162 -6.85 0.80 -20.38
C ASP A 162 -7.76 0.23 -21.48
N LEU A 163 -7.13 -0.26 -22.56
CA LEU A 163 -7.77 -0.93 -23.67
C LEU A 163 -8.46 -2.24 -23.25
N ASP A 164 -7.94 -2.95 -22.25
CA ASP A 164 -8.55 -4.22 -21.81
C ASP A 164 -9.92 -4.00 -21.13
N THR A 165 -10.14 -2.79 -20.61
CA THR A 165 -11.40 -2.33 -20.02
C THR A 165 -12.26 -1.56 -21.05
N GLU A 166 -11.68 -0.61 -21.79
CA GLU A 166 -12.42 0.39 -22.58
C GLU A 166 -12.49 0.12 -24.09
N ALA A 167 -11.72 -0.81 -24.68
CA ALA A 167 -11.68 -0.97 -26.15
C ALA A 167 -13.04 -1.31 -26.79
N ALA A 168 -13.98 -1.90 -26.04
CA ALA A 168 -15.35 -2.11 -26.52
C ALA A 168 -16.15 -0.79 -26.65
N ASN A 169 -15.90 0.16 -25.74
CA ASN A 169 -16.56 1.48 -25.70
C ASN A 169 -15.95 2.46 -26.71
N LEU A 170 -14.68 2.28 -27.08
CA LEU A 170 -13.93 3.06 -28.07
C LEU A 170 -14.31 2.77 -29.53
N THR A 171 -15.44 2.10 -29.79
CA THR A 171 -15.84 1.70 -31.15
C THR A 171 -16.90 2.62 -31.78
N GLY A 172 -16.66 3.05 -33.02
CA GLY A 172 -17.62 3.76 -33.86
C GLY A 172 -17.41 5.27 -33.99
N ALA A 173 -18.32 5.90 -34.74
CA ALA A 173 -18.21 7.25 -35.31
C ALA A 173 -17.72 8.37 -34.37
N ASN A 174 -17.94 8.25 -33.06
CA ASN A 174 -17.49 9.22 -32.07
C ASN A 174 -15.95 9.25 -31.93
N TYR A 175 -15.24 8.18 -32.35
CA TYR A 175 -13.78 8.03 -32.26
C TYR A 175 -13.12 7.73 -33.62
N ASP A 176 -13.88 7.58 -34.71
CA ASP A 176 -13.36 7.28 -36.06
C ASP A 176 -12.27 8.30 -36.50
N HIS A 177 -12.35 9.55 -36.02
CA HIS A 177 -11.37 10.62 -36.29
C HIS A 177 -9.98 10.37 -35.66
N LEU A 178 -9.92 9.61 -34.55
CA LEU A 178 -8.67 9.25 -33.87
C LEU A 178 -7.92 8.10 -34.58
N ASN A 179 -8.60 7.35 -35.46
CA ASN A 179 -8.03 6.22 -36.20
C ASN A 179 -7.29 5.20 -35.29
N LEU A 180 -7.91 4.82 -34.16
CA LEU A 180 -7.32 3.93 -33.16
C LEU A 180 -7.16 2.49 -33.69
N ASP A 181 -5.93 1.97 -33.61
CA ASP A 181 -5.61 0.56 -33.91
C ASP A 181 -5.81 -0.30 -32.66
N LEU A 182 -7.08 -0.60 -32.34
CA LEU A 182 -7.49 -1.33 -31.12
C LEU A 182 -7.04 -2.80 -31.07
N GLU A 183 -6.36 -3.32 -32.10
CA GLU A 183 -5.67 -4.62 -32.02
C GLU A 183 -4.26 -4.52 -31.38
N ARG A 184 -3.78 -3.30 -31.08
CA ARG A 184 -2.52 -3.05 -30.37
C ARG A 184 -2.68 -3.00 -28.86
N THR A 185 -1.55 -3.14 -28.18
CA THR A 185 -1.44 -3.05 -26.71
C THR A 185 -0.88 -1.71 -26.22
N ASN A 186 -0.43 -0.85 -27.13
CA ASN A 186 0.20 0.45 -26.83
C ASN A 186 -0.09 1.41 -28.00
N LEU A 187 -0.68 2.58 -27.72
CA LEU A 187 -0.91 3.69 -28.66
C LEU A 187 -0.64 5.01 -27.93
N LEU A 188 -0.04 6.00 -28.58
CA LEU A 188 -0.05 7.39 -28.09
C LEU A 188 -0.80 8.27 -29.10
N VAL A 189 -1.79 9.01 -28.63
CA VAL A 189 -2.44 10.08 -29.38
C VAL A 189 -2.03 11.42 -28.77
N THR A 190 -1.65 12.38 -29.62
CA THR A 190 -1.47 13.78 -29.26
C THR A 190 -2.52 14.61 -30.00
N PHE A 191 -3.29 15.40 -29.25
CA PHE A 191 -4.26 16.36 -29.76
C PHE A 191 -3.70 17.77 -29.58
N ASP A 192 -3.51 18.49 -30.69
CA ASP A 192 -3.18 19.93 -30.68
C ASP A 192 -4.49 20.73 -30.67
N VAL A 193 -4.74 21.43 -29.57
CA VAL A 193 -5.97 22.18 -29.32
C VAL A 193 -6.01 23.49 -30.11
N GLU A 194 -4.86 24.09 -30.47
CA GLU A 194 -4.81 25.32 -31.28
C GLU A 194 -4.98 25.02 -32.78
N LEU A 195 -4.34 23.94 -33.28
CA LEU A 195 -4.41 23.52 -34.68
C LEU A 195 -5.65 22.66 -34.98
N GLN A 196 -6.26 22.06 -33.96
CA GLN A 196 -7.38 21.12 -34.09
C GLN A 196 -7.01 19.85 -34.89
N GLU A 197 -5.77 19.38 -34.70
CA GLU A 197 -5.18 18.22 -35.38
C GLU A 197 -4.82 17.09 -34.39
N PHE A 198 -4.93 15.84 -34.84
CA PHE A 198 -4.58 14.66 -34.08
C PHE A 198 -3.39 13.94 -34.74
N THR A 199 -2.37 13.62 -33.94
CA THR A 199 -1.24 12.75 -34.31
C THR A 199 -1.33 11.45 -33.53
N ILE A 200 -1.06 10.32 -34.17
CA ILE A 200 -1.06 8.99 -33.52
C ILE A 200 0.26 8.26 -33.79
N GLU A 201 0.93 7.84 -32.72
CA GLU A 201 2.17 7.06 -32.76
C GLU A 201 1.91 5.61 -32.33
N LEU A 202 2.21 4.68 -33.25
CA LEU A 202 1.82 3.26 -33.19
C LEU A 202 3.00 2.30 -32.90
N ARG A 203 4.22 2.83 -32.78
CA ARG A 203 5.45 2.06 -32.57
C ARG A 203 6.13 2.54 -31.30
N VAL A 204 6.52 1.60 -30.45
CA VAL A 204 7.22 1.85 -29.17
C VAL A 204 8.34 2.88 -29.29
N VAL A 205 9.20 2.76 -30.33
CA VAL A 205 10.34 3.66 -30.54
C VAL A 205 9.93 5.11 -30.81
N ASP A 206 8.79 5.36 -31.45
CA ASP A 206 8.30 6.74 -31.63
C ASP A 206 7.57 7.24 -30.38
N ILE A 207 6.76 6.39 -29.73
CA ILE A 207 6.10 6.72 -28.44
C ILE A 207 7.15 7.14 -27.40
N VAL A 208 8.20 6.35 -27.21
CA VAL A 208 9.32 6.64 -26.29
C VAL A 208 10.08 7.90 -26.69
N ARG A 209 10.26 8.15 -28.01
CA ARG A 209 10.86 9.38 -28.52
C ARG A 209 10.01 10.61 -28.23
N GLU A 210 8.69 10.48 -28.29
CA GLU A 210 7.76 11.59 -28.06
C GLU A 210 7.58 11.90 -26.58
N LEU A 211 7.45 10.87 -25.74
CA LEU A 211 7.51 11.00 -24.27
C LEU A 211 8.79 11.71 -23.81
N GLY A 212 9.93 11.44 -24.47
CA GLY A 212 11.21 12.12 -24.23
C GLY A 212 11.33 13.54 -24.81
N ARG A 213 10.23 14.17 -25.24
CA ARG A 213 10.16 15.58 -25.68
C ARG A 213 9.20 16.44 -24.86
N ILE A 214 8.29 15.81 -24.11
CA ILE A 214 7.30 16.49 -23.26
C ILE A 214 8.05 17.30 -22.19
#